data_AF-A0A6J1CRE1-F1
#
_entry.id   AF-A0A6J1CRE1-F1
#
_cell.length_a   1.000
_cell.length_b   1.000
_cell.length_c   1.000
_cell.angle_alpha   90.00
_cell.angle_beta   90.00
_cell.angle_gamma   90.00
#
_symmetry.space_group_name_H-M   'P 1'
#
loop_
_entity.id
_entity.type
_entity.pdbx_description
1 polymer ?
#
loop_
_entity_poly.entity_id
_entity_poly.type
_entity_poly.pdbx_seq_one_letter_code
_entity_poly.pdbx_strand_id
1 'polypeptide(L)'
;MILFNSIPIYLHKQFRNLSSIASNMCTLEKRGDVFILTLTGDNEHWIGPPFVSSLLSLLSQVKSQATRGSVLLTTSHGRFFSNGFDLPWAQAAGSKSAATDRLAHMVHIFKPVVAALLSLPMPTIAAVSGHAAAAGFLLALAHDFVLMRRDKGVLYMSEVDLGLTMPDYFAALMRSKIGSASVRRDVLLTGMKVNGESAVKLGIADAAHDGEEGLMEAAVAMGQKLAKRKWEGGAYAQIRKSLYPEMTPLLDGLNGKM
;
A
#
# COMPACT_ATOMS: atom_id res chain seq x y z
N MET A 1 -0.90 54.16 1.95
CA MET A 1 0.55 54.46 2.05
C MET A 1 0.91 54.61 3.53
N ILE A 2 1.16 53.49 4.24
CA ILE A 2 1.82 53.48 5.56
C ILE A 2 2.72 52.24 5.60
N LEU A 3 4.01 52.55 5.43
CA LEU A 3 5.27 51.90 5.77
C LEU A 3 5.29 50.46 6.36
N PHE A 4 5.97 49.60 5.59
CA PHE A 4 6.82 48.51 6.07
C PHE A 4 7.94 49.06 6.98
N ASN A 5 8.18 48.44 8.14
CA ASN A 5 9.54 48.09 8.57
C ASN A 5 9.59 47.23 9.85
N SER A 6 10.49 46.24 9.79
CA SER A 6 11.22 45.62 10.91
C SER A 6 10.55 44.47 11.68
N ILE A 7 10.54 43.28 11.06
CA ILE A 7 10.49 42.01 11.81
C ILE A 7 11.94 41.64 12.24
N PRO A 8 12.21 41.32 13.51
CA PRO A 8 13.56 40.99 13.99
C PRO A 8 14.17 39.76 13.31
N ILE A 9 15.48 39.84 13.02
CA ILE A 9 16.32 38.80 12.37
C ILE A 9 16.30 37.44 13.10
N TYR A 10 15.82 37.38 14.35
CA TYR A 10 15.65 36.12 15.10
C TYR A 10 14.51 35.22 14.61
N LEU A 11 13.54 35.74 13.84
CA LEU A 11 12.47 34.92 13.25
C LEU A 11 12.93 34.15 12.00
N HIS A 12 14.02 34.57 11.35
CA HIS A 12 14.53 33.88 10.15
C HIS A 12 15.15 32.50 10.43
N LYS A 13 15.52 32.20 11.69
CA LYS A 13 15.97 30.86 12.11
C LYS A 13 14.85 29.93 12.54
N GLN A 14 13.64 30.44 12.83
CA GLN A 14 12.47 29.62 13.13
C GLN A 14 11.67 29.23 11.88
N PHE A 15 11.77 30.00 10.80
CA PHE A 15 11.15 29.65 9.51
C PHE A 15 11.98 28.70 8.62
N ARG A 16 13.24 28.42 8.96
CA ARG A 16 14.06 27.39 8.27
C ARG A 16 13.86 25.97 8.79
N ASN A 17 13.14 25.79 9.90
CA ASN A 17 12.81 24.49 10.48
C ASN A 17 11.35 24.08 10.31
N LEU A 18 10.54 24.86 9.58
CA LEU A 18 9.17 24.50 9.21
C LEU A 18 9.08 23.81 7.83
N SER A 19 10.22 23.53 7.21
CA SER A 19 10.33 22.77 5.95
C SER A 19 10.91 21.36 6.11
N SER A 20 11.03 20.82 7.33
CA SER A 20 11.54 19.44 7.55
C SER A 20 10.78 18.58 8.57
N ILE A 21 9.53 18.91 8.91
CA ILE A 21 8.60 17.91 9.45
C ILE A 21 7.61 17.55 8.34
N ALA A 22 8.13 17.05 7.22
CA ALA A 22 7.34 16.10 6.47
C ALA A 22 7.23 14.89 7.39
N SER A 23 6.08 14.70 8.03
CA SER A 23 5.78 13.43 8.70
C SER A 23 6.08 12.34 7.67
N ASN A 24 7.13 11.56 7.88
CA ASN A 24 7.46 10.48 6.97
C ASN A 24 6.24 9.56 6.95
N MET A 25 5.57 9.46 5.80
CA MET A 25 4.36 8.64 5.60
C MET A 25 4.70 7.15 5.54
N CYS A 26 5.96 6.83 5.32
CA CYS A 26 6.49 5.48 5.41
C CYS A 26 7.92 5.56 5.96
N THR A 27 8.36 4.50 6.64
CA THR A 27 9.76 4.27 7.00
C THR A 27 10.26 2.98 6.39
N LEU A 28 11.59 2.86 6.25
CA LEU A 28 12.25 1.67 5.73
C LEU A 28 13.43 1.31 6.62
N GLU A 29 13.45 0.07 7.09
CA GLU A 29 14.61 -0.54 7.73
C GLU A 29 15.00 -1.81 6.98
N LYS A 30 16.25 -2.27 7.14
CA LYS A 30 16.72 -3.53 6.56
C LYS A 30 17.28 -4.42 7.68
N ARG A 31 16.74 -5.63 7.80
CA ARG A 31 17.19 -6.66 8.75
C ARG A 31 17.71 -7.87 7.98
N GLY A 32 19.03 -7.96 7.84
CA GLY A 32 19.64 -8.95 6.95
C GLY A 32 19.19 -8.73 5.50
N ASP A 33 18.54 -9.74 4.91
CA ASP A 33 18.01 -9.67 3.54
C ASP A 33 16.55 -9.16 3.46
N VAL A 34 15.91 -8.87 4.59
CA VAL A 34 14.52 -8.42 4.63
C VAL A 34 14.46 -6.90 4.76
N PHE A 35 13.90 -6.24 3.76
CA PHE A 35 13.46 -4.84 3.83
C PHE A 35 12.11 -4.80 4.53
N ILE A 36 11.99 -3.99 5.58
CA ILE A 36 10.76 -3.78 6.33
C ILE A 36 10.32 -2.34 6.09
N LEU A 37 9.24 -2.20 5.33
CA LEU A 37 8.56 -0.94 5.05
C LEU A 37 7.39 -0.80 6.01
N THR A 38 7.43 0.20 6.87
CA THR A 38 6.35 0.47 7.81
C THR A 38 5.55 1.67 7.33
N LEU A 39 4.25 1.49 7.13
CA LEU A 39 3.31 2.58 6.88
C LEU A 39 3.18 3.39 8.17
N THR A 40 3.48 4.67 8.07
CA THR A 40 3.49 5.62 9.18
C THR A 40 2.58 6.79 8.84
N GLY A 41 2.16 7.57 9.84
CA GLY A 41 1.24 8.68 9.59
C GLY A 41 0.32 8.93 10.78
N ASP A 42 -0.90 9.35 10.47
CA ASP A 42 -1.96 9.73 11.43
C ASP A 42 -2.69 8.53 12.08
N ASN A 43 -2.09 7.34 12.05
CA ASN A 43 -2.65 6.04 12.46
C ASN A 43 -3.79 5.50 11.57
N GLU A 44 -4.22 6.24 10.54
CA GLU A 44 -5.17 5.75 9.53
C GLU A 44 -4.47 5.35 8.22
N HIS A 45 -3.29 5.91 7.96
CA HIS A 45 -2.46 5.63 6.78
C HIS A 45 -3.24 5.86 5.48
N TRP A 46 -3.88 7.03 5.39
CA TRP A 46 -4.59 7.48 4.20
C TRP A 46 -3.65 7.59 3.00
N ILE A 47 -4.11 7.06 1.87
CA ILE A 47 -3.41 7.09 0.58
C ILE A 47 -3.75 8.42 -0.10
N GLY A 48 -3.05 9.47 0.34
CA GLY A 48 -3.02 10.78 -0.32
C GLY A 48 -1.73 10.99 -1.13
N PRO A 49 -1.58 12.13 -1.84
CA PRO A 49 -0.39 12.41 -2.64
C PRO A 49 0.95 12.31 -1.90
N PRO A 50 1.10 12.82 -0.65
CA PRO A 50 2.35 12.68 0.10
C PRO A 50 2.69 11.21 0.41
N PHE A 51 1.69 10.40 0.76
CA PHE A 51 1.85 8.98 1.03
C PHE A 51 2.32 8.23 -0.21
N VAL A 52 1.66 8.45 -1.35
CA VAL A 52 2.01 7.83 -2.63
C VAL A 52 3.45 8.18 -3.04
N SER A 53 3.83 9.46 -2.91
CA SER A 53 5.20 9.92 -3.21
C SER A 53 6.23 9.23 -2.32
N SER A 54 5.97 9.18 -1.01
CA SER A 54 6.86 8.51 -0.04
C SER A 54 7.00 7.02 -0.34
N LEU A 55 5.89 6.32 -0.59
CA LEU A 55 5.89 4.90 -0.89
C LEU A 55 6.62 4.58 -2.19
N LEU A 56 6.41 5.34 -3.26
CA LEU A 56 7.13 5.16 -4.53
C LEU A 56 8.64 5.38 -4.37
N SER A 57 9.04 6.40 -3.59
CA SER A 57 10.44 6.67 -3.29
C SER A 57 11.09 5.47 -2.58
N LEU A 58 10.43 4.93 -1.55
CA LEU A 58 10.94 3.77 -0.81
C LEU A 58 10.94 2.48 -1.65
N LEU A 59 9.92 2.26 -2.49
CA LEU A 59 9.91 1.11 -3.40
C LEU A 59 11.05 1.20 -4.43
N SER A 60 11.37 2.40 -4.92
CA SER A 60 12.53 2.65 -5.79
C SER A 60 13.85 2.38 -5.05
N GLN A 61 13.95 2.82 -3.79
CA GLN A 61 15.10 2.54 -2.94
C GLN A 61 15.28 1.04 -2.67
N VAL A 62 14.20 0.32 -2.32
CA VAL A 62 14.20 -1.13 -2.13
C VAL A 62 14.68 -1.84 -3.40
N LYS A 63 14.16 -1.43 -4.56
CA LYS A 63 14.54 -2.00 -5.85
C LYS A 63 16.01 -1.77 -6.18
N SER A 64 16.54 -0.57 -5.94
CA SER A 64 17.94 -0.24 -6.24
C SER A 64 18.94 -0.90 -5.29
N GLN A 65 18.53 -1.18 -4.05
CA GLN A 65 19.34 -1.87 -3.05
C GLN A 65 19.11 -3.39 -3.02
N ALA A 66 18.25 -3.90 -3.91
CA ALA A 66 17.91 -5.31 -3.98
C ALA A 66 19.13 -6.14 -4.38
N THR A 67 19.40 -7.17 -3.58
CA THR A 67 20.39 -8.21 -3.87
C THR A 67 19.70 -9.57 -3.95
N ARG A 68 20.42 -10.57 -4.47
CA ARG A 68 19.92 -11.94 -4.56
C ARG A 68 19.51 -12.48 -3.18
N GLY A 69 18.23 -12.80 -3.02
CA GLY A 69 17.66 -13.22 -1.73
C GLY A 69 17.01 -12.09 -0.92
N SER A 70 16.99 -10.85 -1.42
CA SER A 70 16.20 -9.79 -0.80
C SER A 70 14.72 -10.15 -0.74
N VAL A 71 14.00 -9.63 0.26
CA VAL A 71 12.54 -9.73 0.44
C VAL A 71 12.01 -8.39 0.92
N LEU A 72 10.83 -7.98 0.45
CA LEU A 72 10.11 -6.83 1.01
C LEU A 72 9.00 -7.32 1.94
N LEU A 73 8.92 -6.75 3.13
CA LEU A 73 7.83 -6.89 4.07
C LEU A 73 7.22 -5.49 4.30
N THR A 74 5.92 -5.37 4.11
CA THR A 74 5.18 -4.13 4.36
C THR A 74 4.25 -4.33 5.56
N THR A 75 4.33 -3.46 6.56
CA THR A 75 3.51 -3.52 7.78
C THR A 75 3.07 -2.13 8.22
N SER A 76 2.33 -2.04 9.31
CA SER A 76 1.90 -0.78 9.93
C SER A 76 1.64 -0.97 11.43
N HIS A 77 1.42 0.11 12.16
CA HIS A 77 1.03 0.06 13.57
C HIS A 77 -0.39 0.59 13.80
N GLY A 78 -1.01 0.17 14.90
CA GLY A 78 -2.31 0.71 15.31
C GLY A 78 -3.52 0.01 14.70
N ARG A 79 -4.55 0.79 14.35
CA ARG A 79 -5.87 0.25 13.97
C ARG A 79 -5.98 -0.11 12.50
N PHE A 80 -5.22 0.58 11.64
CA PHE A 80 -5.33 0.46 10.20
C PHE A 80 -4.01 -0.01 9.61
N PHE A 81 -4.10 -0.99 8.72
CA PHE A 81 -3.06 -1.18 7.70
C PHE A 81 -3.06 0.02 6.76
N SER A 82 -4.21 0.29 6.15
CA SER A 82 -4.50 1.55 5.48
C SER A 82 -6.00 1.73 5.29
N ASN A 83 -6.50 2.93 5.56
CA ASN A 83 -7.90 3.26 5.40
C ASN A 83 -8.29 3.61 3.94
N GLY A 84 -7.38 3.43 2.98
CA GLY A 84 -7.63 3.67 1.57
C GLY A 84 -7.37 5.11 1.17
N PHE A 85 -8.01 5.59 0.11
CA PHE A 85 -7.78 6.96 -0.38
C PHE A 85 -8.22 8.03 0.62
N ASP A 86 -7.48 9.13 0.67
CA ASP A 86 -7.74 10.26 1.58
C ASP A 86 -9.00 11.05 1.17
N LEU A 87 -10.16 10.49 1.52
CA LEU A 87 -11.47 11.10 1.26
C LEU A 87 -11.63 12.45 1.97
N PRO A 88 -11.18 12.65 3.23
CA PRO A 88 -11.18 13.97 3.86
C PRO A 88 -10.43 15.02 3.04
N TRP A 89 -9.23 14.69 2.55
CA TRP A 89 -8.46 15.59 1.67
C TRP A 89 -9.18 15.86 0.34
N ALA A 90 -9.81 14.85 -0.25
CA ALA A 90 -10.61 15.03 -1.46
C ALA A 90 -11.78 15.99 -1.21
N GLN A 91 -12.54 15.78 -0.13
CA GLN A 91 -13.73 16.56 0.22
C GLN A 91 -13.40 18.02 0.60
N ALA A 92 -12.17 18.30 1.06
CA ALA A 92 -11.70 19.65 1.33
C ALA A 92 -11.49 20.53 0.08
N ALA A 93 -11.87 20.07 -1.12
CA ALA A 93 -11.68 20.79 -2.39
C ALA A 93 -12.68 21.94 -2.64
N GLY A 94 -13.62 22.17 -1.73
CA GLY A 94 -14.57 23.29 -1.79
C GLY A 94 -15.75 23.11 -2.76
N SER A 95 -15.77 22.05 -3.57
CA SER A 95 -16.93 21.67 -4.40
C SER A 95 -16.96 20.17 -4.68
N LYS A 96 -18.13 19.65 -5.08
CA LYS A 96 -18.29 18.24 -5.45
C LYS A 96 -17.42 17.85 -6.66
N SER A 97 -17.37 18.70 -7.69
CA SER A 97 -16.53 18.43 -8.88
C SER A 97 -15.06 18.35 -8.50
N ALA A 98 -14.57 19.31 -7.73
CA ALA A 98 -13.16 19.34 -7.31
C ALA A 98 -12.80 18.16 -6.39
N ALA A 99 -13.74 17.68 -5.57
CA ALA A 99 -13.54 16.47 -4.78
C ALA A 99 -13.43 15.21 -5.66
N THR A 100 -14.28 15.09 -6.69
CA THR A 100 -14.17 14.03 -7.70
C THR A 100 -12.82 14.08 -8.42
N ASP A 101 -12.36 15.27 -8.81
CA ASP A 101 -11.07 15.44 -9.48
C ASP A 101 -9.89 15.03 -8.57
N ARG A 102 -9.95 15.36 -7.27
CA ARG A 102 -8.95 14.91 -6.28
C ARG A 102 -8.95 13.41 -6.08
N LEU A 103 -10.13 12.77 -6.04
CA LEU A 103 -10.23 11.31 -5.95
C LEU A 103 -9.67 10.64 -7.21
N ALA A 104 -10.04 11.13 -8.39
CA ALA A 104 -9.51 10.64 -9.67
C ALA A 104 -7.98 10.79 -9.75
N HIS A 105 -7.45 11.90 -9.23
CA HIS A 105 -6.01 12.11 -9.10
C HIS A 105 -5.35 11.04 -8.21
N MET A 106 -5.91 10.76 -7.02
CA MET A 106 -5.39 9.70 -6.14
C MET A 106 -5.42 8.32 -6.79
N VAL A 107 -6.51 7.98 -7.49
CA VAL A 107 -6.62 6.74 -8.28
C VAL A 107 -5.52 6.66 -9.34
N HIS A 108 -5.23 7.76 -10.02
CA HIS A 108 -4.21 7.83 -11.06
C HIS A 108 -2.79 7.65 -10.48
N ILE A 109 -2.43 8.39 -9.42
CA ILE A 109 -1.08 8.35 -8.86
C ILE A 109 -0.78 7.08 -8.06
N PHE A 110 -1.80 6.37 -7.57
CA PHE A 110 -1.62 5.10 -6.86
C PHE A 110 -1.31 3.93 -7.80
N LYS A 111 -1.72 4.02 -9.07
CA LYS A 111 -1.47 2.98 -10.07
C LYS A 111 0.03 2.62 -10.23
N PRO A 112 0.98 3.59 -10.28
CA PRO A 112 2.41 3.30 -10.20
C PRO A 112 2.87 2.51 -8.97
N VAL A 113 2.22 2.63 -7.82
CA VAL A 113 2.56 1.85 -6.61
C VAL A 113 2.31 0.37 -6.85
N VAL A 114 1.13 0.04 -7.39
CA VAL A 114 0.76 -1.34 -7.75
C VAL A 114 1.72 -1.89 -8.81
N ALA A 115 2.06 -1.09 -9.83
CA ALA A 115 3.01 -1.47 -10.86
C ALA A 115 4.42 -1.73 -10.32
N ALA A 116 4.89 -0.90 -9.38
CA ALA A 116 6.18 -1.05 -8.74
C ALA A 116 6.25 -2.35 -7.94
N LEU A 117 5.25 -2.63 -7.09
CA LEU A 117 5.17 -3.87 -6.31
C LEU A 117 5.15 -5.12 -7.21
N LEU A 118 4.31 -5.14 -8.25
CA LEU A 118 4.26 -6.26 -9.20
C LEU A 118 5.54 -6.42 -10.04
N SER A 119 6.41 -5.39 -10.07
CA SER A 119 7.68 -5.42 -10.81
C SER A 119 8.92 -5.59 -9.94
N LEU A 120 8.77 -5.71 -8.61
CA LEU A 120 9.92 -5.86 -7.71
C LEU A 120 10.65 -7.20 -7.95
N PRO A 121 12.00 -7.21 -8.01
CA PRO A 121 12.81 -8.39 -8.26
C PRO A 121 13.02 -9.25 -7.01
N MET A 122 12.05 -9.25 -6.10
CA MET A 122 12.11 -9.97 -4.82
C MET A 122 10.70 -10.33 -4.37
N PRO A 123 10.50 -11.41 -3.58
CA PRO A 123 9.23 -11.69 -2.93
C PRO A 123 8.74 -10.51 -2.07
N THR A 124 7.42 -10.34 -1.99
CA THR A 124 6.78 -9.29 -1.20
C THR A 124 5.73 -9.87 -0.24
N ILE A 125 5.73 -9.42 1.01
CA ILE A 125 4.81 -9.86 2.07
C ILE A 125 4.06 -8.63 2.62
N ALA A 126 2.74 -8.67 2.65
CA ALA A 126 1.94 -7.72 3.42
C ALA A 126 1.59 -8.32 4.79
N ALA A 127 2.06 -7.69 5.86
CA ALA A 127 1.64 -7.98 7.23
C ALA A 127 0.52 -6.99 7.62
N VAL A 128 -0.73 -7.39 7.38
CA VAL A 128 -1.93 -6.58 7.61
C VAL A 128 -2.27 -6.59 9.10
N SER A 129 -1.71 -5.64 9.84
CA SER A 129 -1.86 -5.52 11.30
C SER A 129 -3.22 -4.97 11.73
N GLY A 130 -3.99 -4.37 10.82
CA GLY A 130 -5.28 -3.75 11.09
C GLY A 130 -6.22 -3.73 9.88
N HIS A 131 -7.11 -2.75 9.83
CA HIS A 131 -8.07 -2.60 8.74
C HIS A 131 -7.35 -2.19 7.45
N ALA A 132 -7.61 -2.90 6.35
CA ALA A 132 -7.20 -2.53 5.00
C ALA A 132 -8.47 -2.28 4.18
N ALA A 133 -8.76 -1.01 3.90
CA ALA A 133 -10.00 -0.59 3.26
C ALA A 133 -9.73 -0.09 1.83
N ALA A 134 -10.58 -0.45 0.86
CA ALA A 134 -10.51 0.05 -0.52
C ALA A 134 -9.09 -0.03 -1.10
N ALA A 135 -8.48 1.11 -1.45
CA ALA A 135 -7.09 1.16 -1.95
C ALA A 135 -6.05 0.54 -0.99
N GLY A 136 -6.31 0.54 0.32
CA GLY A 136 -5.49 -0.16 1.33
C GLY A 136 -5.59 -1.68 1.22
N PHE A 137 -6.77 -2.21 0.88
CA PHE A 137 -6.93 -3.63 0.56
C PHE A 137 -6.19 -3.96 -0.75
N LEU A 138 -6.30 -3.12 -1.78
CA LEU A 138 -5.53 -3.30 -3.02
C LEU A 138 -4.01 -3.25 -2.78
N LEU A 139 -3.53 -2.39 -1.87
CA LEU A 139 -2.12 -2.34 -1.48
C LEU A 139 -1.66 -3.67 -0.88
N ALA A 140 -2.47 -4.29 -0.01
CA ALA A 140 -2.18 -5.61 0.52
C ALA A 140 -2.16 -6.68 -0.60
N LEU A 141 -3.17 -6.70 -1.47
CA LEU A 141 -3.27 -7.66 -2.58
C LEU A 141 -2.18 -7.52 -3.64
N ALA A 142 -1.56 -6.34 -3.76
CA ALA A 142 -0.43 -6.13 -4.66
C ALA A 142 0.85 -6.86 -4.21
N HIS A 143 0.88 -7.41 -2.99
CA HIS A 143 1.95 -8.27 -2.50
C HIS A 143 1.77 -9.73 -2.98
N ASP A 144 2.83 -10.53 -2.93
CA ASP A 144 2.74 -11.96 -3.22
C ASP A 144 1.95 -12.68 -2.15
N PHE A 145 2.34 -12.45 -0.89
CA PHE A 145 1.81 -13.08 0.30
C PHE A 145 1.13 -12.06 1.21
N VAL A 146 0.01 -12.45 1.81
CA VAL A 146 -0.77 -11.64 2.74
C VAL A 146 -0.92 -12.41 4.05
N LEU A 147 -0.34 -11.87 5.11
CA LEU A 147 -0.52 -12.32 6.49
C LEU A 147 -1.38 -11.32 7.23
N MET A 148 -2.29 -11.78 8.07
CA MET A 148 -3.22 -10.89 8.77
C MET A 148 -3.15 -11.04 10.29
N ARG A 149 -3.43 -9.95 11.01
CA ARG A 149 -3.74 -10.05 12.44
C ARG A 149 -5.13 -10.67 12.61
N ARG A 150 -5.24 -11.74 13.41
CA ARG A 150 -6.46 -12.55 13.52
C ARG A 150 -7.65 -11.78 14.09
N ASP A 151 -7.42 -11.02 15.15
CA ASP A 151 -8.46 -10.38 15.97
C ASP A 151 -8.90 -9.00 15.43
N LYS A 152 -8.07 -8.37 14.59
CA LYS A 152 -8.28 -6.96 14.18
C LYS A 152 -7.98 -6.69 12.71
N GLY A 153 -7.38 -7.62 11.99
CA GLY A 153 -7.22 -7.54 10.54
C GLY A 153 -8.58 -7.66 9.88
N VAL A 154 -8.93 -6.67 9.04
CA VAL A 154 -10.19 -6.65 8.30
C VAL A 154 -9.93 -6.12 6.89
N LEU A 155 -10.34 -6.88 5.88
CA LEU A 155 -10.27 -6.51 4.47
C LEU A 155 -11.67 -6.15 3.98
N TYR A 156 -11.84 -5.03 3.30
CA TYR A 156 -13.13 -4.64 2.72
C TYR A 156 -13.01 -3.56 1.65
N MET A 157 -14.00 -3.55 0.76
CA MET A 157 -14.23 -2.48 -0.20
C MET A 157 -15.44 -1.66 0.27
N SER A 158 -15.39 -0.35 0.09
CA SER A 158 -16.43 0.59 0.56
C SER A 158 -17.13 1.33 -0.58
N GLU A 159 -16.70 1.10 -1.81
CA GLU A 159 -17.11 1.84 -3.00
C GLU A 159 -18.63 1.72 -3.24
N VAL A 160 -19.21 0.54 -3.05
CA VAL A 160 -20.66 0.32 -3.23
C VAL A 160 -21.49 1.13 -2.22
N ASP A 161 -21.04 1.19 -0.96
CA ASP A 161 -21.72 1.93 0.11
C ASP A 161 -21.56 3.45 -0.07
N LEU A 162 -20.44 3.87 -0.65
CA LEU A 162 -20.12 5.29 -0.91
C LEU A 162 -20.64 5.79 -2.27
N GLY A 163 -21.23 4.93 -3.10
CA GLY A 163 -21.68 5.28 -4.45
C GLY A 163 -20.53 5.64 -5.41
N LEU A 164 -19.36 5.04 -5.21
CA LEU A 164 -18.17 5.24 -6.03
C LEU A 164 -17.99 4.12 -7.06
N THR A 165 -17.41 4.46 -8.21
CA THR A 165 -17.07 3.50 -9.26
C THR A 165 -15.73 2.82 -8.99
N MET A 166 -15.61 1.55 -9.39
CA MET A 166 -14.37 0.79 -9.28
C MET A 166 -13.40 1.09 -10.44
N PRO A 167 -12.13 1.46 -10.20
CA PRO A 167 -11.13 1.55 -11.26
C PRO A 167 -10.85 0.19 -11.93
N ASP A 168 -10.62 0.16 -13.24
CA ASP A 168 -10.43 -1.10 -13.99
C ASP A 168 -9.28 -1.96 -13.44
N TYR A 169 -8.17 -1.32 -13.05
CA TYR A 169 -7.01 -2.03 -12.50
C TYR A 169 -7.25 -2.56 -11.08
N PHE A 170 -8.19 -1.98 -10.32
CA PHE A 170 -8.63 -2.56 -9.04
C PHE A 170 -9.41 -3.84 -9.31
N ALA A 171 -10.37 -3.79 -10.23
CA ALA A 171 -11.17 -4.95 -10.60
C ALA A 171 -10.31 -6.09 -11.16
N ALA A 172 -9.33 -5.78 -12.01
CA ALA A 172 -8.39 -6.77 -12.54
C ALA A 172 -7.50 -7.40 -11.47
N LEU A 173 -6.98 -6.60 -10.52
CA LEU A 173 -6.16 -7.15 -9.42
C LEU A 173 -7.00 -8.04 -8.50
N MET A 174 -8.22 -7.61 -8.16
CA MET A 174 -9.16 -8.41 -7.37
C MET A 174 -9.50 -9.75 -8.04
N ARG A 175 -9.77 -9.75 -9.35
CA ARG A 175 -9.98 -10.98 -10.12
C ARG A 175 -8.76 -11.90 -10.08
N SER A 176 -7.57 -11.32 -10.18
CA SER A 176 -6.31 -12.04 -10.22
C SER A 176 -5.91 -12.66 -8.87
N LYS A 177 -6.27 -12.00 -7.76
CA LYS A 177 -5.80 -12.36 -6.41
C LYS A 177 -6.85 -13.08 -5.56
N ILE A 178 -8.14 -12.95 -5.88
CA ILE A 178 -9.22 -13.64 -5.18
C ILE A 178 -9.79 -14.69 -6.12
N GLY A 179 -9.45 -15.97 -5.94
CA GLY A 179 -9.83 -17.02 -6.88
C GLY A 179 -11.34 -17.28 -7.00
N SER A 180 -12.08 -17.14 -5.90
CA SER A 180 -13.51 -17.45 -5.87
C SER A 180 -14.38 -16.30 -6.41
N ALA A 181 -15.19 -16.60 -7.43
CA ALA A 181 -16.13 -15.65 -8.01
C ALA A 181 -17.20 -15.17 -7.01
N SER A 182 -17.70 -16.05 -6.14
CA SER A 182 -18.68 -15.67 -5.12
C SER A 182 -18.07 -14.72 -4.09
N VAL A 183 -16.84 -14.99 -3.66
CA VAL A 183 -16.11 -14.11 -2.73
C VAL A 183 -15.89 -12.75 -3.35
N ARG A 184 -15.47 -12.68 -4.62
CA ARG A 184 -15.34 -11.39 -5.33
C ARG A 184 -16.66 -10.64 -5.38
N ARG A 185 -17.77 -11.30 -5.71
CA ARG A 185 -19.11 -10.70 -5.71
C ARG A 185 -19.46 -10.14 -4.34
N ASP A 186 -19.27 -10.91 -3.28
CA ASP A 186 -19.68 -10.51 -1.93
C ASP A 186 -18.81 -9.34 -1.41
N VAL A 187 -17.49 -9.39 -1.65
CA VAL A 187 -16.59 -8.27 -1.32
C VAL A 187 -16.96 -7.00 -2.09
N LEU A 188 -17.26 -7.10 -3.39
CA LEU A 188 -17.43 -5.93 -4.27
C LEU A 188 -18.85 -5.37 -4.31
N LEU A 189 -19.87 -6.23 -4.27
CA LEU A 189 -21.27 -5.82 -4.46
C LEU A 189 -22.05 -5.74 -3.16
N THR A 190 -21.54 -6.28 -2.05
CA THR A 190 -22.19 -6.19 -0.73
C THR A 190 -21.33 -5.51 0.33
N GLY A 191 -20.14 -5.03 -0.02
CA GLY A 191 -19.20 -4.44 0.93
C GLY A 191 -18.76 -5.41 2.04
N MET A 192 -18.77 -6.73 1.77
CA MET A 192 -18.48 -7.74 2.78
C MET A 192 -17.12 -7.48 3.46
N LYS A 193 -17.15 -7.39 4.79
CA LYS A 193 -15.95 -7.30 5.62
C LYS A 193 -15.41 -8.69 5.91
N VAL A 194 -14.12 -8.90 5.64
CA VAL A 194 -13.45 -10.19 5.80
C VAL A 194 -12.40 -10.07 6.91
N ASN A 195 -12.65 -10.73 8.05
CA ASN A 195 -11.69 -10.79 9.15
C ASN A 195 -10.53 -11.76 8.85
N GLY A 196 -9.48 -11.74 9.67
CA GLY A 196 -8.28 -12.56 9.45
C GLY A 196 -8.54 -14.06 9.23
N GLU A 197 -9.36 -14.70 10.08
CA GLU A 197 -9.68 -16.13 9.90
C GLU A 197 -10.47 -16.40 8.62
N SER A 198 -11.45 -15.54 8.31
CA SER A 198 -12.26 -15.68 7.11
C SER A 198 -11.41 -15.45 5.87
N ALA A 199 -10.47 -14.51 5.90
CA ALA A 199 -9.57 -14.25 4.79
C ALA A 199 -8.73 -15.48 4.44
N VAL A 200 -8.26 -16.23 5.43
CA VAL A 200 -7.57 -17.51 5.22
C VAL A 200 -8.52 -18.56 4.65
N LYS A 201 -9.70 -18.74 5.25
CA LYS A 201 -10.71 -19.72 4.77
C LYS A 201 -11.16 -19.46 3.33
N LEU A 202 -11.23 -18.19 2.94
CA LEU A 202 -11.63 -17.75 1.59
C LEU A 202 -10.46 -17.69 0.60
N GLY A 203 -9.22 -17.95 1.04
CA GLY A 203 -8.03 -17.93 0.20
C GLY A 203 -7.57 -16.53 -0.22
N ILE A 204 -7.92 -15.49 0.53
CA ILE A 204 -7.46 -14.10 0.33
C ILE A 204 -6.13 -13.85 1.06
N ALA A 205 -5.95 -14.46 2.24
CA ALA A 205 -4.73 -14.38 3.03
C ALA A 205 -4.11 -15.76 3.22
N ASP A 206 -2.79 -15.83 3.34
CA ASP A 206 -2.03 -17.07 3.51
C ASP A 206 -2.13 -17.60 4.95
N ALA A 207 -2.12 -16.71 5.94
CA ALA A 207 -2.28 -17.06 7.35
C ALA A 207 -2.75 -15.89 8.20
N ALA A 208 -3.30 -16.21 9.38
CA ALA A 208 -3.71 -15.27 10.39
C ALA A 208 -3.03 -15.57 11.74
N HIS A 209 -2.45 -14.54 12.36
CA HIS A 209 -1.64 -14.66 13.58
C HIS A 209 -2.20 -13.81 14.72
N ASP A 210 -1.94 -14.23 15.96
CA ASP A 210 -2.38 -13.51 17.15
C ASP A 210 -1.46 -12.34 17.46
N GLY A 211 -2.07 -11.21 17.80
CA GLY A 211 -1.34 -10.02 18.20
C GLY A 211 -0.50 -9.40 17.08
N GLU A 212 0.01 -8.22 17.36
CA GLU A 212 0.87 -7.49 16.42
C GLU A 212 2.26 -8.12 16.34
N GLU A 213 2.81 -8.51 17.49
CA GLU A 213 4.10 -9.18 17.62
C GLU A 213 4.10 -10.52 16.89
N GLY A 214 3.11 -11.39 17.15
CA GLY A 214 3.02 -12.70 16.49
C GLY A 214 2.86 -12.61 14.97
N LEU A 215 2.12 -11.62 14.47
CA LEU A 215 2.07 -11.33 13.04
C LEU A 215 3.45 -10.91 12.50
N MET A 216 4.12 -9.99 13.18
CA MET A 216 5.42 -9.48 12.74
C MET A 216 6.50 -10.57 12.74
N GLU A 217 6.55 -11.39 13.79
CA GLU A 217 7.46 -12.54 13.89
C GLU A 217 7.23 -13.53 12.76
N ALA A 218 5.98 -13.89 12.48
CA ALA A 218 5.63 -14.80 11.41
C ALA A 218 6.01 -14.25 10.02
N ALA A 219 5.76 -12.96 9.80
CA ALA A 219 6.09 -12.29 8.55
C ALA A 219 7.61 -12.20 8.32
N VAL A 220 8.39 -11.87 9.36
CA VAL A 220 9.86 -11.87 9.31
C VAL A 220 10.39 -13.29 9.09
N ALA A 221 9.86 -14.28 9.79
CA ALA A 221 10.28 -15.69 9.63
C ALA A 221 10.00 -16.20 8.21
N MET A 222 8.83 -15.86 7.63
CA MET A 222 8.52 -16.14 6.23
C MET A 222 9.52 -15.44 5.31
N GLY A 223 9.80 -14.15 5.53
CA GLY A 223 10.77 -13.39 4.76
C GLY A 223 12.16 -14.02 4.78
N GLN A 224 12.65 -14.43 5.96
CA GLN A 224 13.93 -15.12 6.09
C GLN A 224 13.95 -16.48 5.38
N LYS A 225 12.85 -17.22 5.41
CA LYS A 225 12.72 -18.50 4.68
C LYS A 225 12.79 -18.29 3.16
N LEU A 226 12.10 -17.27 2.64
CA LEU A 226 12.14 -16.90 1.23
C LEU A 226 13.54 -16.38 0.83
N ALA A 227 14.17 -15.57 1.67
CA ALA A 227 15.50 -15.02 1.42
C ALA A 227 16.57 -16.11 1.20
N LYS A 228 16.53 -17.20 1.99
CA LYS A 228 17.42 -18.35 1.86
C LYS A 228 17.36 -19.03 0.49
N ARG A 229 16.28 -18.84 -0.27
CA ARG A 229 16.13 -19.42 -1.61
C ARG A 229 17.05 -18.76 -2.63
N LYS A 230 17.43 -17.49 -2.41
CA LYS A 230 18.32 -16.72 -3.30
C LYS A 230 17.89 -16.86 -4.76
N TRP A 231 16.63 -16.59 -5.07
CA TRP A 231 16.16 -16.59 -6.45
C TRP A 231 16.86 -15.50 -7.27
N GLU A 232 16.98 -15.74 -8.57
CA GLU A 232 17.34 -14.67 -9.52
C GLU A 232 16.11 -13.74 -9.63
N GLY A 233 16.32 -12.45 -9.33
CA GLY A 233 15.24 -11.50 -9.12
C GLY A 233 14.51 -11.12 -10.40
N GLY A 234 15.22 -11.05 -11.53
CA GLY A 234 14.63 -10.82 -12.84
C GLY A 234 13.63 -11.91 -13.21
N ALA A 235 14.02 -13.17 -13.07
CA ALA A 235 13.17 -14.34 -13.29
C ALA A 235 11.96 -14.33 -12.35
N TYR A 236 12.16 -14.03 -11.05
CA TYR A 236 11.05 -13.92 -10.11
C TYR A 236 10.02 -12.87 -10.56
N ALA A 237 10.49 -11.67 -10.92
CA ALA A 237 9.60 -10.59 -11.37
C ALA A 237 8.85 -10.95 -12.66
N GLN A 238 9.50 -11.61 -13.62
CA GLN A 238 8.85 -12.03 -14.87
C GLN A 238 7.81 -13.13 -14.62
N ILE A 239 8.12 -14.11 -13.78
CA ILE A 239 7.15 -15.15 -13.39
C ILE A 239 5.97 -14.52 -12.64
N ARG A 240 6.21 -13.57 -11.72
CA ARG A 240 5.13 -12.85 -11.05
C ARG A 240 4.23 -12.14 -12.05
N LYS A 241 4.80 -11.42 -13.02
CA LYS A 241 4.02 -10.72 -14.05
C LYS A 241 3.20 -11.67 -14.91
N SER A 242 3.72 -12.88 -15.21
CA SER A 242 2.98 -13.87 -15.99
C SER A 242 1.80 -14.49 -15.25
N LEU A 243 1.77 -14.43 -13.90
CA LEU A 243 0.58 -14.80 -13.12
C LEU A 243 -0.59 -13.84 -13.33
N TYR A 244 -0.32 -12.59 -13.73
CA TYR A 244 -1.31 -11.51 -13.81
C TYR A 244 -1.30 -10.81 -15.18
N PRO A 245 -1.55 -11.55 -16.28
CA PRO A 245 -1.42 -11.01 -17.63
C PRO A 245 -2.38 -9.85 -17.92
N GLU A 246 -3.54 -9.79 -17.25
CA GLU A 246 -4.47 -8.64 -17.36
C GLU A 246 -3.92 -7.36 -16.72
N MET A 247 -3.03 -7.48 -15.72
CA MET A 247 -2.49 -6.31 -15.01
C MET A 247 -1.44 -5.58 -15.84
N THR A 248 -0.61 -6.30 -16.59
CA THR A 248 0.49 -5.75 -17.38
C THR A 248 0.05 -4.63 -18.33
N PRO A 249 -0.90 -4.82 -19.27
CA PRO A 249 -1.33 -3.75 -20.18
C PRO A 249 -2.04 -2.60 -19.44
N LEU A 250 -2.75 -2.93 -18.36
CA LEU A 250 -3.40 -1.91 -17.53
C LEU A 250 -2.35 -1.03 -16.86
N LEU A 251 -1.19 -1.54 -16.50
CA LEU A 251 -0.13 -0.81 -15.79
C LEU A 251 0.97 -0.25 -16.71
N ASP A 252 1.11 -0.77 -17.93
CA ASP A 252 2.19 -0.45 -18.88
C ASP A 252 2.12 0.95 -19.52
N GLY A 253 1.03 1.69 -19.31
CA GLY A 253 0.99 3.14 -19.57
C GLY A 253 2.00 3.96 -18.75
N LEU A 254 2.81 3.30 -17.91
CA LEU A 254 3.83 3.89 -17.02
C LEU A 254 5.26 3.47 -17.36
N ASN A 255 5.47 2.53 -18.30
CA ASN A 255 6.79 1.98 -18.64
C ASN A 255 7.44 2.64 -19.87
N GLY A 256 6.91 3.76 -20.36
CA GLY A 256 7.51 4.55 -21.44
C GLY A 256 8.26 5.77 -20.90
N LYS A 257 9.60 5.66 -20.87
CA LYS A 257 10.61 6.69 -20.49
C LYS A 257 10.98 6.72 -18.99
N MET A 258 11.94 5.87 -18.63
CA MET A 258 13.07 6.30 -17.79
C MET A 258 14.25 6.58 -18.71
#